data_AF-A0A6I8PPZ2-F1
#
_entry.id   AF-A0A6I8PPZ2-F1
#
_cell.length_a   1.000
_cell.length_b   1.000
_cell.length_c   1.000
_cell.angle_alpha   90.00
_cell.angle_beta   90.00
_cell.angle_gamma   90.00
#
_symmetry.space_group_name_H-M   'P 1'
#
loop_
_entity.id
_entity.type
_entity.pdbx_description
1 polymer ?
#
loop_
_entity_poly.entity_id
_entity_poly.type
_entity_poly.pdbx_seq_one_letter_code
_entity_poly.pdbx_strand_id
1 'polypeptide(L)'
;MRLQNRLYVSWRSPTGMDCKLVGPETPCFCTHRYKQHKTDFQELPKERPLLLPCRVSKCACKSFHYIPLNGSRPIRCRCKHFADEHSVAGTYHCTQCTKCSGFHSSFTCGCSQPAYTHDTVVETKEERLAQGKPVGHDVPFAAMGGLTGFSSLAEGYMRLDESGTGAPSTSFLESSESGTSHPFLKMYYQPIKVQAVSEPSGIVTQVSNMRISEDDDMAYFERRYQERLLKEKEQKRQKNSKPPTTNRP
;
A
#
# COMPACT_ATOMS: atom_id res chain seq x y z
N MET A 1 -28.07 -15.12 -9.16
CA MET A 1 -27.35 -15.91 -8.13
C MET A 1 -25.99 -15.30 -7.78
N ARG A 2 -24.94 -15.38 -8.61
CA ARG A 2 -23.57 -14.89 -8.24
C ARG A 2 -23.46 -13.40 -7.91
N LEU A 3 -24.25 -12.57 -8.60
CA LEU A 3 -24.29 -11.12 -8.38
C LEU A 3 -24.97 -10.76 -7.05
N GLN A 4 -25.88 -11.61 -6.55
CA GLN A 4 -26.62 -11.38 -5.29
C GLN A 4 -25.92 -12.02 -4.10
N ASN A 5 -25.47 -13.28 -4.24
CA ASN A 5 -24.89 -14.07 -3.15
C ASN A 5 -23.36 -14.08 -3.20
N ARG A 6 -22.76 -12.93 -3.50
CA ARG A 6 -21.31 -12.80 -3.49
C ARG A 6 -20.80 -12.83 -2.04
N LEU A 7 -19.79 -13.66 -1.80
CA LEU A 7 -19.10 -13.75 -0.51
C LEU A 7 -17.82 -12.92 -0.51
N TYR A 8 -17.63 -12.16 0.56
CA TYR A 8 -16.43 -11.38 0.83
C TYR A 8 -15.60 -12.11 1.86
N VAL A 9 -14.36 -12.44 1.51
CA VAL A 9 -13.47 -13.20 2.42
C VAL A 9 -12.25 -12.35 2.71
N SER A 10 -12.01 -12.11 4.00
CA SER A 10 -10.88 -11.35 4.48
C SER A 10 -10.17 -12.08 5.62
N TRP A 11 -8.88 -11.81 5.76
CA TRP A 11 -8.09 -12.19 6.90
C TRP A 11 -7.97 -10.96 7.80
N ARG A 12 -8.64 -11.02 8.95
CA ARG A 12 -8.95 -9.87 9.79
C ARG A 12 -8.13 -9.88 11.06
N SER A 13 -7.53 -8.74 11.40
CA SER A 13 -6.86 -8.53 12.68
C SER A 13 -7.88 -8.37 13.82
N PRO A 14 -7.47 -8.58 15.08
CA PRO A 14 -8.32 -8.27 16.23
C PRO A 14 -8.73 -6.79 16.32
N THR A 15 -8.04 -5.90 15.61
CA THR A 15 -8.38 -4.48 15.52
C THR A 15 -9.49 -4.19 14.50
N GLY A 16 -9.99 -5.20 13.76
CA GLY A 16 -11.06 -5.06 12.78
C GLY A 16 -10.59 -4.78 11.34
N MET A 17 -9.29 -4.52 11.15
CA MET A 17 -8.66 -4.29 9.84
C MET A 17 -8.61 -5.59 9.03
N ASP A 18 -8.97 -5.54 7.76
CA ASP A 18 -8.83 -6.66 6.83
C ASP A 18 -7.38 -6.72 6.29
N CYS A 19 -6.44 -7.25 7.07
CA CYS A 19 -5.02 -7.31 6.71
C CYS A 19 -4.74 -7.97 5.35
N LYS A 20 -5.52 -9.00 4.98
CA LYS A 20 -5.49 -9.56 3.62
C LYS A 20 -6.89 -9.73 3.05
N LEU A 21 -7.09 -9.36 1.79
CA LEU A 21 -8.31 -9.71 1.06
C LEU A 21 -8.04 -10.96 0.21
N VAL A 22 -8.90 -11.96 0.38
CA VAL A 22 -8.75 -13.27 -0.26
C VAL A 22 -9.27 -13.17 -1.70
N GLY A 23 -8.47 -13.68 -2.64
CA GLY A 23 -8.78 -13.67 -4.07
C GLY A 23 -8.92 -15.10 -4.63
N PRO A 24 -9.24 -15.25 -5.92
CA PRO A 24 -9.45 -16.58 -6.52
C PRO A 24 -8.20 -17.47 -6.48
N GLU A 25 -7.02 -16.86 -6.57
CA GLU A 25 -5.73 -17.56 -6.62
C GLU A 25 -5.08 -17.77 -5.24
N THR A 26 -5.63 -17.18 -4.17
CA THR A 26 -5.02 -17.28 -2.84
C THR A 26 -5.15 -18.71 -2.29
N PRO A 27 -4.06 -19.29 -1.76
CA PRO A 27 -4.07 -20.64 -1.23
C PRO A 27 -4.77 -20.71 0.14
N CYS A 28 -5.46 -21.82 0.34
CA CYS A 28 -6.00 -22.27 1.63
C CYS A 28 -4.93 -23.05 2.40
N PHE A 29 -5.19 -23.32 3.68
CA PHE A 29 -4.46 -24.28 4.50
C PHE A 29 -4.29 -25.64 3.83
N CYS A 30 -5.28 -26.10 3.05
CA CYS A 30 -5.22 -27.35 2.31
C CYS A 30 -4.40 -27.28 1.00
N THR A 31 -3.61 -26.21 0.81
CA THR A 31 -2.83 -25.85 -0.39
C THR A 31 -3.62 -25.58 -1.67
N HIS A 32 -4.92 -25.87 -1.69
CA HIS A 32 -5.82 -25.55 -2.79
C HIS A 32 -6.24 -24.08 -2.80
N ARG A 33 -6.59 -23.57 -3.98
CA ARG A 33 -6.95 -22.17 -4.19
C ARG A 33 -8.38 -21.89 -3.79
N TYR A 34 -8.69 -20.64 -3.45
CA TYR A 34 -10.04 -20.23 -3.08
C TYR A 34 -11.08 -20.56 -4.17
N LYS A 35 -10.73 -20.43 -5.46
CA LYS A 35 -11.61 -20.82 -6.58
C LYS A 35 -12.00 -22.29 -6.61
N GLN A 36 -11.23 -23.15 -5.94
CA GLN A 36 -11.49 -24.60 -5.84
C GLN A 36 -12.40 -24.95 -4.65
N HIS A 37 -12.79 -23.96 -3.84
CA HIS A 37 -13.74 -24.13 -2.73
C HIS A 37 -15.16 -23.78 -3.16
N LYS A 38 -16.16 -24.27 -2.42
CA LYS A 38 -17.57 -23.94 -2.67
C LYS A 38 -17.86 -22.51 -2.25
N THR A 39 -17.82 -21.59 -3.21
CA THR A 39 -18.13 -20.16 -3.03
C THR A 39 -19.51 -19.77 -3.57
N ASP A 40 -20.06 -20.57 -4.48
CA ASP A 40 -21.38 -20.37 -5.07
C ASP A 40 -22.47 -21.02 -4.18
N PHE A 41 -23.37 -20.20 -3.62
CA PHE A 41 -24.55 -20.63 -2.85
C PHE A 41 -25.84 -20.08 -3.47
N GLN A 42 -26.85 -20.94 -3.64
CA GLN A 42 -28.18 -20.54 -4.14
C GLN A 42 -28.95 -19.77 -3.08
N GLU A 43 -28.90 -20.27 -1.84
CA GLU A 43 -29.38 -19.60 -0.65
C GLU A 43 -28.23 -19.57 0.36
N LEU A 44 -28.01 -18.41 0.97
CA LEU A 44 -26.96 -18.22 1.95
C LEU A 44 -27.36 -18.89 3.27
N PRO A 45 -26.52 -19.79 3.83
CA PRO A 45 -26.77 -20.36 5.14
C PRO A 45 -26.90 -19.26 6.21
N LYS A 46 -27.91 -19.39 7.08
CA LYS A 46 -28.11 -18.45 8.20
C LYS A 46 -27.14 -18.71 9.36
N GLU A 47 -26.64 -19.93 9.47
CA GLU A 47 -25.68 -20.33 10.51
C GLU A 47 -24.28 -19.78 10.20
N ARG A 48 -23.66 -19.17 11.21
CA ARG A 48 -22.30 -18.63 11.16
C ARG A 48 -21.37 -19.53 11.97
N PRO A 49 -20.14 -19.79 11.51
CA PRO A 49 -19.46 -19.27 10.31
C PRO A 49 -19.85 -20.01 9.01
N LEU A 50 -19.77 -19.31 7.87
CA LEU A 50 -20.03 -19.89 6.55
C LEU A 50 -18.92 -20.88 6.16
N LEU A 51 -19.27 -22.16 6.08
CA LEU A 51 -18.33 -23.21 5.70
C LEU A 51 -18.15 -23.26 4.18
N LEU A 52 -16.90 -23.11 3.74
CA LEU A 52 -16.50 -23.18 2.33
C LEU A 52 -15.70 -24.46 2.09
N PRO A 53 -16.34 -25.63 1.89
CA PRO A 53 -15.63 -26.89 1.69
C PRO A 53 -14.87 -26.90 0.35
N CYS A 54 -13.73 -27.60 0.33
CA CYS A 54 -12.95 -27.78 -0.89
C CYS A 54 -13.64 -28.77 -1.84
N ARG A 55 -13.64 -28.49 -3.15
CA ARG A 55 -14.22 -29.36 -4.20
C ARG A 55 -13.20 -30.32 -4.81
N VAL A 56 -11.92 -30.19 -4.46
CA VAL A 56 -10.87 -31.08 -4.98
C VAL A 56 -11.07 -32.48 -4.43
N SER A 57 -10.96 -33.49 -5.29
CA SER A 57 -11.17 -34.89 -4.92
C SER A 57 -10.27 -35.29 -3.76
N LYS A 58 -10.84 -36.02 -2.79
CA LYS A 58 -10.15 -36.54 -1.59
C LYS A 58 -9.60 -35.48 -0.62
N CYS A 59 -9.95 -34.20 -0.77
CA CYS A 59 -9.58 -33.16 0.20
C CYS A 59 -10.56 -33.15 1.39
N ALA A 60 -10.04 -33.28 2.62
CA ALA A 60 -10.83 -33.25 3.86
C ALA A 60 -11.10 -31.82 4.41
N CYS A 61 -10.84 -30.79 3.61
CA CYS A 61 -11.00 -29.39 4.01
C CYS A 61 -12.48 -28.99 4.06
N LYS A 62 -12.95 -28.63 5.26
CA LYS A 62 -14.35 -28.21 5.52
C LYS A 62 -14.62 -26.73 5.28
N SER A 63 -13.61 -25.89 5.49
CA SER A 63 -13.71 -24.44 5.41
C SER A 63 -12.41 -23.84 4.88
N PHE A 64 -12.53 -22.72 4.18
CA PHE A 64 -11.38 -21.98 3.69
C PHE A 64 -10.69 -21.27 4.86
N HIS A 65 -9.38 -21.52 5.04
CA HIS A 65 -8.55 -20.85 6.02
C HIS A 65 -7.31 -20.30 5.34
N TYR A 66 -7.09 -19.00 5.48
CA TYR A 66 -5.92 -18.33 4.93
C TYR A 66 -4.72 -18.46 5.88
N ILE A 67 -3.55 -18.72 5.30
CA ILE A 67 -2.27 -18.67 6.01
C ILE A 67 -1.39 -17.62 5.32
N PRO A 68 -0.86 -16.64 6.06
CA PRO A 68 0.03 -15.64 5.47
C PRO A 68 1.36 -16.27 5.03
N LEU A 69 1.98 -15.66 4.03
CA LEU A 69 3.30 -16.00 3.54
C LEU A 69 4.27 -14.86 3.90
N ASN A 70 5.52 -15.20 4.20
CA ASN A 70 6.57 -14.19 4.34
C ASN A 70 7.24 -13.99 2.96
N GLY A 71 6.65 -13.13 2.14
CA GLY A 71 7.01 -13.00 0.74
C GLY A 71 6.66 -14.28 -0.02
N SER A 72 7.68 -14.96 -0.56
CA SER A 72 7.53 -16.28 -1.21
C SER A 72 7.67 -17.47 -0.26
N ARG A 73 8.03 -17.23 1.01
CA ARG A 73 8.38 -18.30 1.95
C ARG A 73 7.18 -18.67 2.83
N PRO A 74 6.83 -19.96 2.95
CA PRO A 74 5.79 -20.39 3.89
C PRO A 74 6.24 -20.12 5.32
N ILE A 75 5.28 -19.72 6.16
CA ILE A 75 5.52 -19.50 7.59
C ILE A 75 5.51 -20.82 8.34
N ARG A 76 6.16 -20.84 9.51
CA ARG A 76 6.23 -22.01 10.38
C ARG A 76 5.28 -21.87 11.56
N CYS A 77 4.79 -23.00 12.03
CA CYS A 77 4.10 -23.11 13.30
C CYS A 77 5.10 -22.92 14.47
N ARG A 78 4.61 -22.71 15.69
CA ARG A 78 5.40 -22.72 16.94
C ARG A 78 6.20 -24.01 17.11
N CYS A 79 5.71 -25.13 16.57
CA CYS A 79 6.42 -26.41 16.55
C CYS A 79 7.53 -26.50 15.48
N LYS A 80 7.81 -25.42 14.73
CA LYS A 80 8.82 -25.28 13.65
C LYS A 80 8.50 -26.01 12.34
N HIS A 81 7.39 -26.74 12.29
CA HIS A 81 6.86 -27.42 11.10
C HIS A 81 6.03 -26.47 10.20
N PHE A 82 5.90 -26.83 8.94
CA PHE A 82 5.12 -26.07 7.95
C PHE A 82 3.63 -26.43 8.01
N ALA A 83 2.78 -25.61 7.39
CA ALA A 83 1.33 -25.87 7.33
C ALA A 83 0.99 -27.23 6.68
N ASP A 84 1.77 -27.65 5.68
CA ASP A 84 1.58 -28.92 4.96
C ASP A 84 1.80 -30.15 5.86
N GLU A 85 2.55 -29.98 6.96
CA GLU A 85 2.84 -31.01 7.96
C GLU A 85 1.80 -31.05 9.10
N HIS A 86 0.66 -30.40 8.88
CA HIS A 86 -0.47 -30.39 9.81
C HIS A 86 -1.72 -30.95 9.11
N SER A 87 -2.55 -31.63 9.89
CA SER A 87 -3.78 -32.22 9.36
C SER A 87 -4.76 -31.13 8.93
N VAL A 88 -5.29 -31.25 7.72
CA VAL A 88 -6.33 -30.35 7.18
C VAL A 88 -7.68 -30.57 7.87
N ALA A 89 -7.87 -31.72 8.53
CA ALA A 89 -9.12 -32.10 9.16
C ALA A 89 -9.11 -31.74 10.67
N GLY A 90 -10.00 -30.85 11.09
CA GLY A 90 -10.26 -30.57 12.51
C GLY A 90 -9.39 -29.43 13.06
N THR A 91 -8.70 -29.67 14.17
CA THR A 91 -7.98 -28.64 14.95
C THR A 91 -6.62 -28.24 14.37
N TYR A 92 -6.25 -28.71 13.17
CA TYR A 92 -4.94 -28.47 12.55
C TYR A 92 -3.75 -28.97 13.38
N HIS A 93 -3.87 -30.16 13.99
CA HIS A 93 -2.76 -30.76 14.74
C HIS A 93 -1.59 -31.14 13.82
N CYS A 94 -0.38 -31.06 14.35
CA CYS A 94 0.81 -31.44 13.59
C CYS A 94 0.94 -32.96 13.51
N THR A 95 1.31 -33.49 12.33
CA THR A 95 1.56 -34.93 12.16
C THR A 95 2.95 -35.36 12.60
N GLN A 96 3.89 -34.40 12.68
CA GLN A 96 5.29 -34.65 13.06
C GLN A 96 5.56 -34.50 14.56
N CYS A 97 4.67 -33.86 15.31
CA CYS A 97 4.86 -33.68 16.75
C CYS A 97 3.57 -33.84 17.55
N THR A 98 3.69 -34.42 18.74
CA THR A 98 2.55 -34.78 19.60
C THR A 98 2.04 -33.62 20.47
N LYS A 99 2.85 -32.58 20.67
CA LYS A 99 2.53 -31.43 21.54
C LYS A 99 1.79 -30.28 20.83
N CYS A 100 1.65 -30.36 19.51
CA CYS A 100 1.02 -29.30 18.71
C CYS A 100 -0.43 -29.67 18.37
N SER A 101 -1.37 -29.06 19.10
CA SER A 101 -2.81 -29.28 18.90
C SER A 101 -3.41 -28.45 17.76
N GLY A 102 -2.71 -27.41 17.29
CA GLY A 102 -3.16 -26.51 16.24
C GLY A 102 -2.07 -25.64 15.62
N PHE A 103 -2.29 -25.20 14.38
CA PHE A 103 -1.35 -24.35 13.66
C PHE A 103 -1.36 -22.92 14.22
N HIS A 104 -0.34 -22.59 15.00
CA HIS A 104 -0.12 -21.25 15.53
C HIS A 104 1.24 -20.74 15.08
N SER A 105 1.28 -19.74 14.21
CA SER A 105 2.53 -19.09 13.80
C SER A 105 2.79 -17.82 14.60
N SER A 106 4.03 -17.59 15.01
CA SER A 106 4.50 -16.33 15.61
C SER A 106 4.88 -15.28 14.56
N PHE A 107 4.53 -15.49 13.29
CA PHE A 107 4.70 -14.50 12.23
C PHE A 107 3.94 -13.22 12.58
N THR A 108 4.60 -12.07 12.50
CA THR A 108 4.01 -10.75 12.72
C THR A 108 3.45 -10.20 11.41
N CYS A 109 2.16 -9.91 11.35
CA CYS A 109 1.56 -9.22 10.22
C CYS A 109 2.02 -7.75 10.17
N GLY A 110 1.92 -7.11 9.01
CA GLY A 110 2.18 -5.67 8.85
C GLY A 110 1.31 -4.76 9.75
N CYS A 111 0.19 -5.26 10.27
CA CYS A 111 -0.62 -4.57 11.28
C CYS A 111 -0.04 -4.65 12.71
N SER A 112 1.18 -5.16 12.88
CA SER A 112 1.89 -5.41 14.15
C SER A 112 1.30 -6.51 15.06
N GLN A 113 0.22 -7.18 14.63
CA GLN A 113 -0.37 -8.29 15.37
C GLN A 113 0.15 -9.64 14.84
N PRO A 114 0.28 -10.67 15.70
CA PRO A 114 0.74 -11.98 15.26
C PRO A 114 -0.32 -12.71 14.43
N ALA A 115 0.09 -13.59 13.53
CA ALA A 115 -0.79 -14.25 12.57
C ALA A 115 -1.89 -15.10 13.23
N TYR A 116 -1.61 -15.69 14.40
CA TYR A 116 -2.57 -16.55 15.08
C TYR A 116 -3.75 -15.82 15.71
N THR A 117 -3.68 -14.48 15.88
CA THR A 117 -4.81 -13.68 16.39
C THR A 117 -5.74 -13.23 15.28
N HIS A 118 -5.40 -13.52 14.03
CA HIS A 118 -6.21 -13.15 12.88
C HIS A 118 -7.12 -14.30 12.48
N ASP A 119 -8.34 -13.95 12.14
CA ASP A 119 -9.35 -14.91 11.70
C ASP A 119 -9.67 -14.72 10.22
N THR A 120 -9.96 -15.83 9.54
CA THR A 120 -10.50 -15.78 8.18
C THR A 120 -12.01 -15.59 8.29
N VAL A 121 -12.49 -14.38 7.97
CA VAL A 121 -13.90 -14.01 8.06
C VAL A 121 -14.54 -14.11 6.68
N VAL A 122 -15.71 -14.73 6.62
CA VAL A 122 -16.54 -14.84 5.42
C VAL A 122 -17.82 -14.05 5.67
N GLU A 123 -18.05 -13.02 4.85
CA GLU A 123 -19.13 -12.05 5.01
C GLU A 123 -20.00 -12.01 3.76
N THR A 124 -21.26 -11.62 3.95
CA THR A 124 -22.17 -11.28 2.85
C THR A 124 -22.00 -9.80 2.47
N LYS A 125 -22.55 -9.43 1.30
CA LYS A 125 -22.58 -8.04 0.85
C LYS A 125 -23.23 -7.11 1.89
N GLU A 126 -24.36 -7.53 2.46
CA GLU A 126 -25.13 -6.77 3.44
C GLU A 126 -24.35 -6.52 4.74
N GLU A 127 -23.66 -7.53 5.26
CA GLU A 127 -22.85 -7.39 6.46
C GLU A 127 -21.65 -6.49 6.25
N ARG A 128 -21.05 -6.58 5.07
CA ARG A 128 -19.90 -5.75 4.74
C ARG A 128 -20.29 -4.28 4.62
N LEU A 129 -21.45 -3.99 4.03
CA LEU A 129 -22.08 -2.66 4.01
C LEU A 129 -22.41 -2.18 5.43
N ALA A 130 -22.96 -3.05 6.29
CA ALA A 130 -23.25 -2.71 7.68
C ALA A 130 -22.00 -2.35 8.48
N GLN A 131 -20.83 -2.89 8.11
CA GLN A 131 -19.53 -2.53 8.67
C GLN A 131 -18.88 -1.31 8.01
N GLY A 132 -19.52 -0.67 7.02
CA GLY A 132 -18.96 0.43 6.22
C GLY A 132 -17.91 0.01 5.18
N LYS A 133 -17.57 -1.28 5.12
CA LYS A 133 -16.44 -1.74 4.31
C LYS A 133 -16.77 -1.70 2.80
N PRO A 134 -15.77 -1.40 1.94
CA PRO A 134 -15.92 -1.41 0.50
C PRO A 134 -16.39 -2.76 -0.03
N VAL A 135 -17.41 -2.70 -0.89
CA VAL A 135 -18.06 -3.84 -1.57
C VAL A 135 -17.68 -3.90 -3.06
N GLY A 136 -17.21 -2.79 -3.62
CA GLY A 136 -16.81 -2.68 -5.03
C GLY A 136 -17.98 -2.80 -5.99
N HIS A 137 -17.67 -2.93 -7.28
CA HIS A 137 -18.68 -3.18 -8.31
C HIS A 137 -19.08 -4.66 -8.33
N ASP A 138 -20.33 -4.92 -8.72
CA ASP A 138 -20.82 -6.28 -8.89
C ASP A 138 -20.15 -6.90 -10.13
N VAL A 139 -19.61 -8.10 -9.96
CA VAL A 139 -18.87 -8.82 -10.99
C VAL A 139 -19.44 -10.22 -11.21
N PRO A 140 -19.52 -10.70 -12.47
CA PRO A 140 -20.02 -12.04 -12.77
C PRO A 140 -19.00 -13.16 -12.45
N PHE A 141 -17.75 -12.80 -12.13
CA PHE A 141 -16.67 -13.75 -11.88
C PHE A 141 -16.88 -14.55 -10.59
N ALA A 142 -16.60 -15.85 -10.66
CA ALA A 142 -16.70 -16.74 -9.50
C ALA A 142 -15.50 -16.56 -8.55
N ALA A 143 -15.74 -16.76 -7.25
CA ALA A 143 -14.70 -16.78 -6.22
C ALA A 143 -13.81 -15.52 -6.16
N MET A 144 -14.39 -14.33 -6.41
CA MET A 144 -13.67 -13.07 -6.26
C MET A 144 -13.27 -12.77 -4.81
N GLY A 145 -13.99 -13.36 -3.84
CA GLY A 145 -13.71 -13.19 -2.42
C GLY A 145 -13.77 -11.72 -2.03
N GLY A 146 -12.76 -11.28 -1.29
CA GLY A 146 -12.65 -9.91 -0.78
C GLY A 146 -12.16 -8.86 -1.79
N LEU A 147 -11.83 -9.22 -3.04
CA LEU A 147 -11.26 -8.26 -4.00
C LEU A 147 -12.33 -7.32 -4.57
N THR A 148 -12.27 -6.03 -4.23
CA THR A 148 -13.26 -5.02 -4.64
C THR A 148 -12.71 -4.00 -5.64
N GLY A 149 -11.39 -3.88 -5.75
CA GLY A 149 -10.69 -3.05 -6.72
C GLY A 149 -9.17 -3.30 -6.70
N PHE A 150 -8.41 -2.42 -7.33
CA PHE A 150 -6.94 -2.53 -7.36
C PHE A 150 -6.30 -2.36 -5.98
N SER A 151 -6.85 -1.45 -5.16
CA SER A 151 -6.41 -1.24 -3.77
C SER A 151 -6.48 -2.52 -2.93
N SER A 152 -7.42 -3.42 -3.22
CA SER A 152 -7.60 -4.67 -2.50
C SER A 152 -6.41 -5.63 -2.59
N LEU A 153 -5.54 -5.46 -3.59
CA LEU A 153 -4.32 -6.27 -3.75
C LEU A 153 -3.24 -5.87 -2.73
N ALA A 154 -3.27 -4.63 -2.27
CA ALA A 154 -2.36 -4.15 -1.23
C ALA A 154 -2.74 -4.74 0.13
N GLU A 155 -1.72 -4.89 0.98
CA GLU A 155 -1.88 -5.36 2.34
C GLU A 155 -2.66 -4.33 3.17
N GLY A 156 -3.45 -4.78 4.14
CA GLY A 156 -4.42 -3.94 4.84
C GLY A 156 -3.81 -2.70 5.49
N TYR A 157 -2.58 -2.80 6.02
CA TYR A 157 -1.90 -1.66 6.64
C TYR A 157 -1.53 -0.54 5.65
N MET A 158 -1.47 -0.85 4.35
CA MET A 158 -1.18 0.11 3.28
C MET A 158 -2.45 0.71 2.65
N ARG A 159 -3.63 0.14 2.94
CA ARG A 159 -4.88 0.62 2.35
C ARG A 159 -5.47 1.73 3.19
N LEU A 160 -5.84 2.81 2.53
CA LEU A 160 -6.50 3.98 3.14
C LEU A 160 -8.02 3.88 3.11
N ASP A 161 -8.58 2.74 2.67
CA ASP A 161 -10.02 2.47 2.73
C ASP A 161 -10.44 2.01 4.13
N GLU A 162 -11.74 1.99 4.38
CA GLU A 162 -12.32 1.54 5.66
C GLU A 162 -12.05 0.05 5.97
N SER A 163 -11.61 -0.73 4.97
CA SER A 163 -11.13 -2.10 5.20
C SER A 163 -9.68 -2.16 5.67
N GLY A 164 -8.90 -1.10 5.54
CA GLY A 164 -7.48 -1.02 5.85
C GLY A 164 -7.18 -0.20 7.11
N THR A 165 -6.11 0.59 7.04
CA THR A 165 -5.73 1.57 8.06
C THR A 165 -6.71 2.75 8.12
N GLY A 166 -7.48 2.96 7.05
CA GLY A 166 -8.35 4.12 6.91
C GLY A 166 -7.57 5.38 6.52
N ALA A 167 -8.30 6.37 6.04
CA ALA A 167 -7.71 7.66 5.70
C ALA A 167 -7.26 8.36 7.00
N PRO A 168 -6.07 8.98 7.01
CA PRO A 168 -5.68 9.84 8.13
C PRO A 168 -6.70 10.97 8.30
N SER A 169 -6.89 11.44 9.54
CA SER A 169 -7.84 12.52 9.82
C SER A 169 -7.44 13.78 9.06
N THR A 170 -8.43 14.59 8.66
CA THR A 170 -8.17 15.89 8.00
C THR A 170 -7.29 16.78 8.87
N SER A 171 -7.50 16.77 10.18
CA SER A 171 -6.65 17.46 11.16
C SER A 171 -5.17 17.04 11.11
N PHE A 172 -4.88 15.78 10.78
CA PHE A 172 -3.51 15.27 10.63
C PHE A 172 -2.89 15.68 9.29
N LEU A 173 -3.69 15.78 8.22
CA LEU A 173 -3.23 16.26 6.92
C LEU A 173 -3.04 17.78 6.88
N GLU A 174 -3.92 18.52 7.55
CA GLU A 174 -3.91 19.98 7.65
C GLU A 174 -2.99 20.50 8.75
N SER A 175 -2.58 19.65 9.70
CA SER A 175 -1.49 19.99 10.57
C SER A 175 -0.25 20.18 9.71
N SER A 176 0.07 21.44 9.43
CA SER A 176 1.34 21.86 8.89
C SER A 176 2.40 21.28 9.81
N GLU A 177 3.00 20.16 9.41
CA GLU A 177 4.23 19.69 9.99
C GLU A 177 5.26 20.78 9.67
N SER A 178 5.33 21.78 10.53
CA SER A 178 6.48 22.67 10.60
C SER A 178 7.67 21.73 10.62
N GLY A 179 8.59 21.86 9.65
CA GLY A 179 9.75 20.96 9.45
C GLY A 179 10.66 20.78 10.67
N THR A 180 10.28 21.34 11.80
CA THR A 180 10.73 21.16 13.17
C THR A 180 10.41 19.80 13.79
N SER A 181 9.37 19.06 13.33
CA SER A 181 8.94 17.80 13.98
C SER A 181 9.71 16.56 13.52
N HIS A 182 10.19 16.52 12.28
CA HIS A 182 10.96 15.38 11.76
C HIS A 182 12.47 15.58 12.05
N PRO A 183 13.13 14.69 12.84
CA PRO A 183 14.53 14.87 13.24
C PRO A 183 15.50 15.06 12.06
N PHE A 184 15.20 14.42 10.93
CA PHE A 184 15.96 14.51 9.68
C PHE A 184 15.79 15.85 8.97
N LEU A 185 14.56 16.39 8.90
CA LEU A 185 14.28 17.69 8.27
C LEU A 185 14.77 18.86 9.13
N LYS A 186 14.83 18.67 10.46
CA LYS A 186 15.33 19.66 11.41
C LYS A 186 16.79 20.06 11.15
N MET A 187 17.64 19.14 10.69
CA MET A 187 19.05 19.45 10.36
C MET A 187 19.19 20.44 9.21
N TYR A 188 18.27 20.43 8.26
CA TYR A 188 18.27 21.34 7.11
C TYR A 188 17.55 22.67 7.40
N TYR A 189 16.93 22.79 8.58
CA TYR A 189 16.14 23.95 9.03
C TYR A 189 16.89 24.85 10.02
N GLN A 190 18.22 24.97 9.91
CA GLN A 190 18.95 25.97 10.69
C GLN A 190 18.70 27.38 10.11
N PRO A 191 18.08 28.31 10.86
CA PRO A 191 18.04 29.70 10.45
C PRO A 191 19.45 30.28 10.60
N ILE A 192 20.05 30.68 9.48
CA ILE A 192 21.28 31.47 9.49
C ILE A 192 20.95 32.80 10.19
N LYS A 193 21.45 33.00 11.41
CA LYS A 193 21.43 34.32 12.05
C LYS A 193 22.43 35.21 11.34
N VAL A 194 21.98 35.97 10.35
CA VAL A 194 22.78 37.02 9.73
C VAL A 194 22.80 38.20 10.70
N GLN A 195 23.92 38.38 11.41
CA GLN A 195 24.19 39.64 12.10
C GLN A 195 24.34 40.72 11.04
N ALA A 196 23.50 41.76 11.13
CA ALA A 196 23.57 42.92 10.26
C ALA A 196 24.93 43.61 10.45
N VAL A 197 25.76 43.58 9.42
CA VAL A 197 26.92 44.46 9.28
C VAL A 197 26.78 45.18 7.95
N SER A 198 26.91 46.50 8.02
CA SER A 198 26.71 47.51 6.98
C SER A 198 27.36 47.22 5.63
N GLU A 199 26.63 47.57 4.55
CA GLU A 199 27.06 47.52 3.15
C GLU A 199 28.38 48.27 2.88
N PRO A 200 29.11 47.92 1.80
CA PRO A 200 28.84 48.60 0.53
C PRO A 200 28.74 47.69 -0.71
N SER A 201 27.80 48.08 -1.59
CA SER A 201 27.67 47.90 -3.04
C SER A 201 28.36 46.72 -3.75
N GLY A 202 27.56 45.70 -4.08
CA GLY A 202 27.87 44.79 -5.18
C GLY A 202 27.42 43.34 -4.94
N ILE A 203 26.20 43.01 -5.39
CA ILE A 203 25.68 41.66 -5.67
C ILE A 203 26.01 40.61 -4.60
N VAL A 204 25.11 40.45 -3.64
CA VAL A 204 24.98 39.19 -2.89
C VAL A 204 23.53 38.76 -2.94
N THR A 205 23.21 37.88 -3.89
CA THR A 205 21.95 37.15 -3.90
C THR A 205 21.98 36.20 -2.71
N GLN A 206 21.37 36.62 -1.60
CA GLN A 206 21.14 35.74 -0.45
C GLN A 206 20.11 34.69 -0.87
N VAL A 207 20.56 33.45 -1.02
CA VAL A 207 19.71 32.30 -1.32
C VAL A 207 18.99 31.93 -0.01
N SER A 208 17.89 32.63 0.27
CA SER A 208 16.97 32.24 1.33
C SER A 208 16.13 31.06 0.82
N ASN A 209 16.21 29.92 1.52
CA ASN A 209 15.36 28.75 1.32
C ASN A 209 13.90 29.03 1.74
N MET A 210 13.27 30.07 1.18
CA MET A 210 11.83 30.04 0.98
C MET A 210 11.61 29.20 -0.28
N ARG A 211 10.64 28.28 -0.25
CA ARG A 211 10.14 27.66 -1.47
C ARG A 211 9.64 28.79 -2.36
N ILE A 212 10.51 29.22 -3.26
CA ILE A 212 10.15 30.07 -4.39
C ILE A 212 9.04 29.27 -5.10
N SER A 213 7.86 29.88 -5.27
CA SER A 213 6.76 29.19 -5.93
C SER A 213 7.22 28.72 -7.31
N GLU A 214 6.75 27.57 -7.80
CA GLU A 214 7.21 27.00 -9.09
C GLU A 214 7.13 28.03 -10.24
N ASP A 215 6.19 28.98 -10.13
CA ASP A 215 6.00 30.12 -11.04
C ASP A 215 7.17 31.13 -11.03
N ASP A 216 7.75 31.41 -9.85
CA ASP A 216 8.90 32.33 -9.73
C ASP A 216 10.20 31.67 -10.24
N ASP A 217 10.38 30.36 -10.04
CA ASP A 217 11.51 29.61 -10.59
C ASP A 217 11.46 29.60 -12.13
N MET A 218 10.28 29.36 -12.70
CA MET A 218 10.02 29.48 -14.13
C MET A 218 10.39 30.87 -14.67
N ALA A 219 9.96 31.94 -13.99
CA ALA A 219 10.24 33.32 -14.39
C ALA A 219 11.74 33.65 -14.35
N TYR A 220 12.48 33.09 -13.38
CA TYR A 220 13.93 33.26 -13.28
C TYR A 220 14.67 32.63 -14.46
N PHE A 221 14.34 31.39 -14.84
CA PHE A 221 14.97 30.72 -15.98
C PHE A 221 14.64 31.40 -17.31
N GLU A 222 13.40 31.89 -17.47
CA GLU A 222 12.98 32.59 -18.67
C GLU A 222 13.72 33.93 -18.85
N ARG A 223 13.88 34.71 -17.78
CA ARG A 223 14.64 35.96 -17.81
C ARG A 223 16.10 35.74 -18.20
N ARG A 224 16.73 34.72 -17.60
CA ARG A 224 18.12 34.36 -17.91
C ARG A 224 18.30 33.84 -19.35
N TYR A 225 17.27 33.20 -19.91
CA TYR A 225 17.26 32.78 -21.31
C TYR A 225 17.17 33.99 -22.25
N GLN A 226 16.27 34.93 -21.99
CA GLN A 226 16.11 36.16 -22.77
C GLN A 226 17.38 37.02 -22.77
N GLU A 227 18.04 37.18 -21.63
CA GLU A 227 19.32 37.89 -21.54
C GLU A 227 20.43 37.25 -22.39
N ARG A 228 20.45 35.92 -22.48
CA ARG A 228 21.41 35.17 -23.30
C ARG A 228 21.20 35.45 -24.79
N LEU A 229 19.93 35.45 -25.23
CA LEU A 229 19.56 35.77 -26.60
C LEU A 229 19.92 37.22 -26.97
N LEU A 230 19.72 38.17 -26.05
CA LEU A 230 20.10 39.58 -26.25
C LEU A 230 21.61 39.72 -26.43
N LYS A 231 22.41 39.11 -25.53
CA LYS A 231 23.87 39.10 -25.63
C LYS A 231 24.36 38.45 -26.93
N GLU A 232 23.73 37.35 -27.37
CA GLU A 232 24.08 36.70 -28.63
C GLU A 232 23.77 37.60 -29.85
N LYS A 233 22.62 38.30 -29.84
CA LYS A 233 22.27 39.28 -30.87
C LYS A 233 23.25 40.45 -30.90
N GLU A 234 23.64 40.98 -29.74
CA GLU A 234 24.64 42.05 -29.65
C GLU A 234 26.02 41.60 -30.16
N GLN A 235 26.45 40.39 -29.81
CA GLN A 235 27.69 39.81 -30.31
C GLN A 235 27.64 39.59 -31.84
N LYS A 236 26.51 39.16 -32.40
CA LYS A 236 26.32 39.07 -33.87
C LYS A 236 26.39 40.45 -34.53
N ARG A 237 25.78 41.47 -33.92
CA ARG A 237 25.87 42.87 -34.42
C ARG A 237 27.30 43.40 -34.39
N GLN A 238 28.06 43.12 -33.32
CA GLN A 238 29.47 43.51 -33.19
C GLN A 238 30.40 42.75 -34.15
N LYS A 239 30.08 41.48 -34.47
CA LYS A 239 30.81 40.69 -35.48
C LYS A 239 30.57 41.20 -36.90
N ASN A 240 29.34 41.64 -37.19
CA ASN A 240 28.97 42.19 -38.49
C ASN A 240 29.46 43.64 -38.71
N SER A 241 29.98 44.33 -37.69
CA SER A 241 30.44 45.72 -37.78
C SER A 241 31.98 45.88 -37.89
N LYS A 242 32.75 44.80 -38.06
CA LYS A 242 34.21 44.92 -38.28
C LYS A 242 34.51 45.24 -39.77
N PRO A 243 35.22 46.33 -40.10
CA PRO A 243 35.52 46.72 -41.48
C PRO A 243 36.63 45.84 -42.11
N PRO A 244 36.69 45.75 -43.46
CA PRO A 244 37.70 44.96 -44.15
C PRO A 244 39.10 45.58 -44.00
N THR A 245 40.06 44.73 -43.67
CA THR A 245 41.49 45.05 -43.59
C THR A 245 42.06 45.38 -44.97
N THR A 246 42.40 46.65 -45.22
CA THR A 246 43.25 47.03 -46.35
C THR A 246 44.72 46.93 -45.92
N ASN A 247 45.44 45.93 -46.44
CA ASN A 247 46.89 45.91 -46.42
C ASN A 247 47.44 46.80 -47.54
N ARG A 248 48.53 47.47 -47.18
CA ARG A 248 49.36 48.45 -47.89
C ARG A 248 49.88 48.02 -49.28
N PRO A 249 50.45 48.95 -50.05
CA PRO A 249 51.93 49.01 -50.09
C PRO A 249 52.54 50.25 -49.41
#